data_AF-A0A5E4KDI7-F1
#
_entry.id   AF-A0A5E4KDI7-F1
#
_cell.length_a   1.000
_cell.length_b   1.000
_cell.length_c   1.000
_cell.angle_alpha   90.00
_cell.angle_beta   90.00
_cell.angle_gamma   90.00
#
_symmetry.space_group_name_H-M   'P 1'
#
loop_
_entity.id
_entity.type
_entity.pdbx_description
1 polymer ?
#
loop_
_entity_poly.entity_id
_entity_poly.type
_entity_poly.pdbx_seq_one_letter_code
_entity_poly.pdbx_strand_id
1 'polypeptide(L)'
;MKNIFHGSMGLCETEWMNNQAASSSIYALSASSESFTTPQTIYNGYYNNLNYVISMEAVTLCAASPNNKKNQEDYAEIKNSPPGKRDISVLISSAVEIARSINASAIITFSEELPKTPSNIPFLVFTPRKSSMINELTRYIEENENDFYDKVENRARSASKDLGDASVIAYINNLIECGGVVVGIIRMNDSDAIVVYDLSKNITMKKLRECTERVDADVLRSVLNIALEIANQGREGKSYGTAFIIGDSNEVLRRSHPLVLNPFEGQNRENCSIVKPESWETVKSFAQLDGVFVITGKGMIRAAGRYLDIDARDVPVQQGLGGRHTSAAAITRDTETIAVTVSTSGGTIRIFKDGLELLKIEPDIMMVR
;
A
#
# COMPACT_ATOMS: atom_id res chain seq x y z
N MET A 1 65.48 -32.90 -10.85
CA MET A 1 66.62 -31.95 -10.92
C MET A 1 66.41 -30.94 -9.80
N LYS A 2 67.41 -30.68 -8.92
CA LYS A 2 68.28 -29.48 -8.95
C LYS A 2 67.50 -28.17 -9.18
N ASN A 3 67.51 -27.15 -8.30
CA ASN A 3 68.36 -26.81 -7.13
C ASN A 3 67.52 -26.00 -6.08
N ILE A 4 67.69 -26.19 -4.76
CA ILE A 4 68.54 -25.42 -3.78
C ILE A 4 68.19 -23.91 -3.69
N PHE A 5 68.14 -23.21 -2.53
CA PHE A 5 67.83 -23.44 -1.09
C PHE A 5 68.09 -22.09 -0.34
N HIS A 6 67.64 -21.97 0.93
CA HIS A 6 67.74 -20.80 1.87
C HIS A 6 66.67 -19.71 1.67
N GLY A 7 65.97 -19.18 2.68
CA GLY A 7 66.08 -19.29 4.16
C GLY A 7 66.69 -18.01 4.77
N SER A 8 66.28 -17.49 5.93
CA SER A 8 65.22 -17.81 6.93
C SER A 8 64.87 -16.47 7.68
N MET A 9 64.13 -16.33 8.80
CA MET A 9 63.55 -17.23 9.82
C MET A 9 62.47 -16.46 10.63
N GLY A 10 61.50 -17.14 11.29
CA GLY A 10 60.53 -16.51 12.22
C GLY A 10 59.28 -17.36 12.48
N LEU A 11 59.08 -17.80 13.73
CA LEU A 11 58.05 -18.78 14.15
C LEU A 11 56.75 -18.12 14.65
N CYS A 12 55.61 -18.82 14.46
CA CYS A 12 54.38 -18.87 15.30
C CYS A 12 53.67 -17.55 15.76
N GLU A 13 52.37 -17.50 16.07
CA GLU A 13 51.30 -18.52 16.15
C GLU A 13 49.89 -17.88 15.95
N THR A 14 48.91 -18.71 15.58
CA THR A 14 47.43 -18.64 15.85
C THR A 14 46.63 -17.31 15.93
N GLU A 15 45.62 -17.22 15.03
CA GLU A 15 44.17 -17.05 15.34
C GLU A 15 43.41 -15.68 15.47
N TRP A 16 42.31 -15.62 14.67
CA TRP A 16 40.96 -15.02 14.86
C TRP A 16 40.63 -13.50 14.77
N MET A 17 39.74 -13.22 13.79
CA MET A 17 38.53 -12.36 13.77
C MET A 17 38.52 -10.83 14.05
N ASN A 18 37.71 -10.17 13.21
CA ASN A 18 36.94 -8.92 13.40
C ASN A 18 37.66 -7.58 13.69
N ASN A 19 37.36 -6.56 12.87
CA ASN A 19 36.48 -5.42 13.22
C ASN A 19 36.80 -4.17 12.35
N GLN A 20 35.82 -3.67 11.58
CA GLN A 20 35.87 -2.34 10.96
C GLN A 20 34.48 -1.65 11.01
N ALA A 21 34.05 -1.28 12.22
CA ALA A 21 32.99 -0.29 12.38
C ALA A 21 33.54 1.13 12.14
N ALA A 22 33.12 1.79 11.05
CA ALA A 22 33.44 3.18 10.79
C ALA A 22 32.48 4.11 11.55
N SER A 23 33.02 5.04 12.35
CA SER A 23 32.24 5.91 13.23
C SER A 23 31.51 7.03 12.47
N SER A 24 30.25 7.26 12.82
CA SER A 24 29.48 8.47 12.48
C SER A 24 28.83 9.05 13.74
N SER A 25 29.37 10.16 14.23
CA SER A 25 28.98 10.79 15.49
C SER A 25 27.68 11.60 15.37
N ILE A 26 26.65 11.27 16.16
CA ILE A 26 25.44 12.10 16.29
C ILE A 26 25.61 13.10 17.45
N TYR A 27 25.47 14.39 17.15
CA TYR A 27 25.38 15.44 18.18
C TYR A 27 23.95 15.54 18.71
N ALA A 28 23.77 15.38 20.03
CA ALA A 28 22.51 15.65 20.70
C ALA A 28 22.43 17.13 21.12
N LEU A 29 21.44 17.86 20.61
CA LEU A 29 21.13 19.24 21.02
C LEU A 29 20.11 19.24 22.17
N SER A 30 20.58 19.45 23.40
CA SER A 30 19.72 19.62 24.57
C SER A 30 19.16 21.04 24.65
N ALA A 31 17.88 21.22 24.31
CA ALA A 31 17.18 22.49 24.47
C ALA A 31 16.69 22.69 25.91
N SER A 32 17.57 23.15 26.80
CA SER A 32 17.18 23.68 28.11
C SER A 32 16.50 25.05 27.93
N SER A 33 15.37 25.26 28.61
CA SER A 33 14.55 26.46 28.48
C SER A 33 15.14 27.68 29.22
N GLU A 34 15.99 28.46 28.54
CA GLU A 34 16.46 29.76 29.03
C GLU A 34 16.52 30.82 27.92
N SER A 35 16.63 32.10 28.31
CA SER A 35 16.25 33.25 27.47
C SER A 35 17.16 33.49 26.26
N PHE A 36 16.55 33.74 25.10
CA PHE A 36 17.25 34.22 23.89
C PHE A 36 17.94 35.58 24.10
N THR A 37 19.26 35.60 24.01
CA THR A 37 20.04 36.75 23.51
C THR A 37 21.03 36.26 22.46
N THR A 38 21.14 37.01 21.35
CA THR A 38 22.10 36.70 20.28
C THR A 38 23.49 37.26 20.61
N PRO A 39 24.55 36.65 20.06
CA PRO A 39 25.18 37.33 18.93
C PRO A 39 25.63 36.40 17.79
N GLN A 40 26.01 37.02 16.67
CA GLN A 40 26.61 36.37 15.50
C GLN A 40 28.06 35.92 15.79
N THR A 41 28.58 34.96 15.02
CA THR A 41 29.89 35.12 14.34
C THR A 41 29.98 34.20 13.11
N ILE A 42 30.54 34.77 12.04
CA ILE A 42 30.75 34.22 10.70
C ILE A 42 31.85 33.13 10.73
N TYR A 43 31.71 32.07 9.91
CA TYR A 43 32.86 31.58 9.13
C TYR A 43 32.42 31.08 7.75
N ASN A 44 33.35 31.13 6.79
CA ASN A 44 33.08 31.03 5.34
C ASN A 44 33.94 29.92 4.72
N GLY A 45 33.38 29.07 3.86
CA GLY A 45 34.11 27.91 3.32
C GLY A 45 33.37 27.03 2.30
N TYR A 46 33.59 27.32 1.01
CA TYR A 46 33.49 26.42 -0.15
C TYR A 46 32.27 25.49 -0.30
N TYR A 47 31.33 25.92 -1.16
CA TYR A 47 30.43 25.00 -1.88
C TYR A 47 31.21 24.15 -2.90
N ASN A 48 30.86 22.87 -2.99
CA ASN A 48 30.85 22.14 -4.28
C ASN A 48 29.82 21.00 -4.25
N ASN A 49 29.20 20.73 -5.40
CA ASN A 49 27.88 20.05 -5.49
C ASN A 49 27.86 18.58 -5.03
N LEU A 50 26.92 18.26 -4.13
CA LEU A 50 26.33 16.92 -3.96
C LEU A 50 24.89 17.07 -3.42
N ASN A 51 23.89 16.80 -4.26
CA ASN A 51 22.48 16.96 -3.91
C ASN A 51 21.97 15.79 -3.04
N TYR A 52 22.10 15.90 -1.72
CA TYR A 52 21.44 15.00 -0.78
C TYR A 52 19.98 15.42 -0.57
N VAL A 53 19.05 14.61 -1.09
CA VAL A 53 17.63 14.67 -0.71
C VAL A 53 17.48 13.98 0.64
N ILE A 54 17.34 14.76 1.72
CA ILE A 54 17.06 14.22 3.05
C ILE A 54 15.56 13.94 3.17
N SER A 55 15.18 12.68 2.98
CA SER A 55 13.85 12.19 3.38
C SER A 55 13.81 12.02 4.89
N MET A 56 13.11 12.91 5.60
CA MET A 56 12.68 12.65 6.98
C MET A 56 11.61 11.56 6.96
N GLU A 57 12.03 10.31 7.13
CA GLU A 57 11.16 9.19 7.47
C GLU A 57 10.81 9.20 8.97
N ALA A 58 9.92 8.30 9.39
CA ALA A 58 9.12 8.43 10.60
C ALA A 58 9.88 8.76 11.91
N VAL A 59 9.35 9.75 12.67
CA VAL A 59 9.77 9.99 14.06
C VAL A 59 9.14 8.92 14.96
N THR A 60 9.84 7.80 15.11
CA THR A 60 9.47 6.74 16.05
C THR A 60 9.88 7.15 17.47
N LEU A 61 8.91 7.46 18.33
CA LEU A 61 9.12 7.74 19.76
C LEU A 61 9.41 6.47 20.57
N CYS A 62 10.52 5.79 20.28
CA CYS A 62 11.11 4.82 21.17
C CYS A 62 11.91 5.55 22.26
N ALA A 63 11.46 5.46 23.52
CA ALA A 63 12.16 6.02 24.67
C ALA A 63 13.40 5.17 25.05
N ALA A 64 14.40 5.16 24.17
CA ALA A 64 15.71 4.60 24.45
C ALA A 64 16.42 5.48 25.51
N SER A 65 16.30 5.10 26.78
CA SER A 65 16.96 5.81 27.88
C SER A 65 18.48 5.81 27.66
N PRO A 66 19.13 6.99 27.50
CA PRO A 66 20.58 7.02 27.38
C PRO A 66 21.17 6.53 28.70
N ASN A 67 22.01 5.49 28.64
CA ASN A 67 22.53 4.77 29.82
C ASN A 67 23.62 5.59 30.54
N ASN A 68 23.22 6.74 31.04
CA ASN A 68 24.07 7.78 31.58
C ASN A 68 24.45 7.42 33.03
N LYS A 69 25.58 6.74 33.20
CA LYS A 69 26.12 6.33 34.51
C LYS A 69 26.64 7.53 35.34
N LYS A 70 25.74 8.46 35.68
CA LYS A 70 25.86 9.54 36.66
C LYS A 70 24.50 10.22 36.88
N ASN A 71 23.63 9.54 37.63
CA ASN A 71 22.93 10.06 38.80
C ASN A 71 22.07 8.94 39.40
N GLN A 72 22.28 8.59 40.66
CA GLN A 72 21.31 7.78 41.43
C GLN A 72 20.31 8.75 42.07
N GLU A 73 19.36 9.22 41.25
CA GLU A 73 18.13 9.84 41.74
C GLU A 73 17.07 8.73 41.94
N ASP A 74 16.08 8.99 42.79
CA ASP A 74 15.19 7.96 43.37
C ASP A 74 14.22 7.31 42.38
N TYR A 75 14.73 6.40 41.55
CA TYR A 75 13.92 5.40 40.87
C TYR A 75 13.31 4.45 41.92
N ALA A 76 12.06 4.72 42.29
CA ALA A 76 11.30 3.86 43.21
C ALA A 76 11.36 2.39 42.76
N GLU A 77 11.57 1.46 43.71
CA GLU A 77 11.64 0.03 43.42
C GLU A 77 10.46 -0.41 42.57
N ILE A 78 10.75 -1.09 41.45
CA ILE A 78 9.73 -1.66 40.56
C ILE A 78 9.09 -2.85 41.29
N LYS A 79 8.11 -2.55 42.14
CA LYS A 79 7.25 -3.55 42.76
C LYS A 79 6.61 -4.37 41.65
N ASN A 80 6.81 -5.68 41.69
CA ASN A 80 6.21 -6.63 40.75
C ASN A 80 4.70 -6.41 40.70
N SER A 81 4.27 -5.66 39.69
CA SER A 81 2.88 -5.28 39.50
C SER A 81 2.18 -6.41 38.78
N PRO A 82 0.89 -6.70 39.09
CA PRO A 82 0.16 -7.73 38.38
C PRO A 82 0.15 -7.42 36.87
N PRO A 83 0.29 -8.42 35.99
CA PRO A 83 0.42 -8.18 34.55
C PRO A 83 -0.78 -7.38 34.03
N GLY A 84 -0.49 -6.28 33.34
CA GLY A 84 -1.49 -5.38 32.80
C GLY A 84 -2.39 -6.05 31.75
N LYS A 85 -3.64 -5.58 31.65
CA LYS A 85 -4.60 -6.08 30.65
C LYS A 85 -4.57 -5.22 29.40
N ARG A 86 -4.50 -5.86 28.22
CA ARG A 86 -4.60 -5.20 26.90
C ARG A 86 -6.07 -4.92 26.54
N ASP A 87 -6.67 -3.94 27.21
CA ASP A 87 -8.03 -3.44 26.95
C ASP A 87 -8.06 -2.54 25.69
N ILE A 88 -8.56 -3.08 24.59
CA ILE A 88 -8.67 -2.36 23.31
C ILE A 88 -9.70 -1.22 23.36
N SER A 89 -10.65 -1.22 24.30
CA SER A 89 -11.64 -0.13 24.39
C SER A 89 -11.04 1.18 24.90
N VAL A 90 -9.92 1.11 25.62
CA VAL A 90 -9.09 2.29 25.94
C VAL A 90 -8.43 2.81 24.67
N LEU A 91 -7.79 1.95 23.89
CA LEU A 91 -7.14 2.30 22.61
C LEU A 91 -8.12 2.89 21.59
N ILE A 92 -9.33 2.32 21.48
CA ILE A 92 -10.40 2.85 20.62
C ILE A 92 -10.82 4.25 21.08
N SER A 93 -10.94 4.48 22.39
CA SER A 93 -11.28 5.80 22.94
C SER A 93 -10.20 6.84 22.61
N SER A 94 -8.92 6.51 22.84
CA SER A 94 -7.78 7.37 22.50
C SER A 94 -7.65 7.62 20.99
N ALA A 95 -7.87 6.61 20.16
CA ALA A 95 -7.85 6.75 18.70
C ALA A 95 -8.96 7.69 18.20
N VAL A 96 -10.16 7.62 18.81
CA VAL A 96 -11.27 8.54 18.53
C VAL A 96 -10.93 9.98 18.95
N GLU A 97 -10.26 10.19 20.09
CA GLU A 97 -9.82 11.52 20.52
C GLU A 97 -8.72 12.09 19.63
N ILE A 98 -7.73 11.29 19.24
CA ILE A 98 -6.69 11.66 18.27
C ILE A 98 -7.33 12.02 16.93
N ALA A 99 -8.21 11.16 16.39
CA ALA A 99 -8.89 11.37 15.12
C ALA A 99 -9.71 12.67 15.07
N ARG A 100 -10.42 13.02 16.16
CA ARG A 100 -11.11 14.31 16.29
C ARG A 100 -10.11 15.47 16.30
N SER A 101 -9.04 15.36 17.07
CA SER A 101 -8.05 16.42 17.26
C SER A 101 -7.27 16.76 15.99
N ILE A 102 -7.07 15.79 15.08
CA ILE A 102 -6.37 15.99 13.80
C ILE A 102 -7.32 16.12 12.59
N ASN A 103 -8.64 16.12 12.81
CA ASN A 103 -9.68 16.08 11.77
C ASN A 103 -9.44 14.96 10.73
N ALA A 104 -9.29 13.72 11.23
CA ALA A 104 -9.05 12.55 10.40
C ALA A 104 -10.28 12.18 9.55
N SER A 105 -10.03 11.76 8.31
CA SER A 105 -11.06 11.36 7.34
C SER A 105 -11.80 10.08 7.76
N ALA A 106 -11.09 9.17 8.42
CA ALA A 106 -11.63 7.92 8.97
C ALA A 106 -10.73 7.36 10.08
N ILE A 107 -11.30 6.48 10.89
CA ILE A 107 -10.58 5.53 11.74
C ILE A 107 -10.65 4.17 11.05
N ILE A 108 -9.51 3.51 10.87
CA ILE A 108 -9.39 2.18 10.25
C ILE A 108 -9.01 1.17 11.34
N THR A 109 -9.65 0.02 11.39
CA THR A 109 -9.35 -1.05 12.35
C THR A 109 -9.26 -2.41 11.66
N PHE A 110 -8.41 -3.29 12.18
CA PHE A 110 -8.35 -4.71 11.80
C PHE A 110 -8.95 -5.63 12.89
N SER A 111 -9.74 -5.05 13.79
CA SER A 111 -10.48 -5.73 14.85
C SER A 111 -11.97 -5.41 14.75
N GLU A 112 -12.81 -6.40 15.04
CA GLU A 112 -14.28 -6.30 15.07
C GLU A 112 -14.80 -5.46 16.27
N GLU A 113 -13.94 -5.11 17.24
CA GLU A 113 -14.33 -4.27 18.37
C GLU A 113 -14.53 -2.80 17.97
N LEU A 114 -15.75 -2.30 18.16
CA LEU A 114 -16.20 -0.95 17.81
C LEU A 114 -16.28 -0.02 19.04
N PRO A 115 -16.27 1.32 18.85
CA PRO A 115 -16.38 2.27 19.96
C PRO A 115 -17.72 2.13 20.70
N LYS A 116 -17.63 2.10 22.03
CA LYS A 116 -18.79 2.02 22.96
C LYS A 116 -19.72 3.24 22.90
N THR A 117 -19.30 4.33 22.25
CA THR A 117 -20.08 5.55 22.03
C THR A 117 -19.98 5.98 20.57
N PRO A 118 -21.04 6.56 19.97
CA PRO A 118 -21.00 7.03 18.59
C PRO A 118 -19.88 8.06 18.35
N SER A 119 -19.22 7.96 17.20
CA SER A 119 -18.27 8.95 16.71
C SER A 119 -18.79 9.54 15.40
N ASN A 120 -18.59 10.83 15.19
CA ASN A 120 -18.90 11.50 13.92
C ASN A 120 -17.84 11.22 12.83
N ILE A 121 -16.78 10.46 13.17
CA ILE A 121 -15.72 10.05 12.24
C ILE A 121 -16.01 8.59 11.81
N PRO A 122 -16.02 8.29 10.50
CA PRO A 122 -16.25 6.93 10.00
C PRO A 122 -15.30 5.91 10.62
N PHE A 123 -15.85 4.79 11.08
CA PHE A 123 -15.09 3.65 11.58
C PHE A 123 -15.13 2.54 10.51
N LEU A 124 -13.98 2.22 9.93
CA LEU A 124 -13.86 1.30 8.80
C LEU A 124 -13.15 0.03 9.27
N VAL A 125 -13.91 -1.08 9.34
CA VAL A 125 -13.42 -2.38 9.79
C VAL A 125 -12.89 -3.17 8.60
N PHE A 126 -11.71 -3.78 8.74
CA PHE A 126 -11.05 -4.57 7.70
C PHE A 126 -10.62 -5.94 8.23
N THR A 127 -10.64 -6.94 7.35
CA THR A 127 -10.02 -8.24 7.63
C THR A 127 -8.49 -8.11 7.60
N PRO A 128 -7.74 -8.69 8.56
CA PRO A 128 -6.28 -8.78 8.44
C PRO A 128 -5.88 -9.60 7.21
N ARG A 129 -4.69 -9.34 6.64
CA ARG A 129 -4.20 -10.10 5.47
C ARG A 129 -4.15 -11.60 5.76
N LYS A 130 -4.54 -12.39 4.76
CA LYS A 130 -4.31 -13.85 4.72
C LYS A 130 -2.84 -14.21 4.98
N SER A 131 -1.89 -13.42 4.44
CA SER A 131 -0.45 -13.61 4.67
C SER A 131 0.00 -13.23 6.09
N SER A 132 -0.67 -12.29 6.78
CA SER A 132 -0.31 -11.93 8.15
C SER A 132 -0.54 -13.09 9.11
N MET A 133 -1.63 -13.85 8.95
CA MET A 133 -1.89 -15.08 9.73
C MET A 133 -0.79 -16.14 9.52
N ILE A 134 -0.34 -16.33 8.27
CA ILE A 134 0.73 -17.31 7.96
C ILE A 134 2.07 -16.85 8.53
N ASN A 135 2.41 -15.57 8.37
CA ASN A 135 3.63 -15.00 8.96
C ASN A 135 3.61 -15.06 10.49
N GLU A 136 2.45 -14.90 11.13
CA GLU A 136 2.27 -15.03 12.58
C GLU A 136 2.49 -16.47 13.06
N LEU A 137 2.04 -17.47 12.29
CA LEU A 137 2.36 -18.88 12.52
C LEU A 137 3.86 -19.19 12.33
N THR A 138 4.50 -18.67 11.29
CA THR A 138 5.94 -18.93 11.02
C THR A 138 6.87 -18.21 12.00
N ARG A 139 6.49 -17.03 12.51
CA ARG A 139 7.31 -16.25 13.47
C ARG A 139 7.53 -16.94 14.82
N TYR A 140 6.72 -17.95 15.19
CA TYR A 140 6.98 -18.81 16.35
C TYR A 140 8.18 -19.76 16.16
N ILE A 141 8.74 -19.85 14.96
CA ILE A 141 9.85 -20.75 14.61
C ILE A 141 11.19 -19.99 14.55
N GLU A 142 11.17 -18.67 14.37
CA GLU A 142 12.36 -17.82 14.22
C GLU A 142 12.70 -17.03 15.50
N GLU A 143 12.93 -17.74 16.61
CA GLU A 143 13.50 -17.17 17.85
C GLU A 143 15.00 -16.84 17.70
N ASN A 144 15.33 -15.93 16.78
CA ASN A 144 16.68 -15.36 16.64
C ASN A 144 16.79 -13.98 17.31
N GLU A 145 17.98 -13.66 17.83
CA GLU A 145 18.33 -12.38 18.46
C GLU A 145 18.54 -11.22 17.45
N ASN A 146 17.80 -11.20 16.34
CA ASN A 146 17.69 -9.97 15.53
C ASN A 146 17.17 -8.83 16.42
N ASP A 147 17.70 -7.63 16.24
CA ASP A 147 17.58 -6.55 17.23
C ASP A 147 16.12 -6.20 17.53
N PHE A 148 15.86 -5.81 18.77
CA PHE A 148 14.55 -5.28 19.19
C PHE A 148 14.15 -4.09 18.32
N TYR A 149 15.11 -3.24 17.91
CA TYR A 149 14.87 -2.14 16.98
C TYR A 149 14.38 -2.65 15.62
N ASP A 150 15.04 -3.63 15.00
CA ASP A 150 14.60 -4.23 13.73
C ASP A 150 13.18 -4.79 13.83
N LYS A 151 12.87 -5.47 14.96
CA LYS A 151 11.54 -6.06 15.21
C LYS A 151 10.46 -4.98 15.36
N VAL A 152 10.74 -3.87 16.02
CA VAL A 152 9.82 -2.72 16.13
C VAL A 152 9.66 -2.00 14.79
N GLU A 153 10.73 -1.76 14.06
CA GLU A 153 10.68 -1.04 12.78
C GLU A 153 9.91 -1.84 11.72
N ASN A 154 10.16 -3.15 11.61
CA ASN A 154 9.42 -4.03 10.70
C ASN A 154 7.92 -4.10 11.05
N ARG A 155 7.54 -4.01 12.33
CA ARG A 155 6.14 -3.90 12.76
C ARG A 155 5.52 -2.57 12.33
N ALA A 156 6.19 -1.45 12.57
CA ALA A 156 5.72 -0.13 12.15
C ALA A 156 5.58 -0.03 10.61
N ARG A 157 6.53 -0.62 9.87
CA ARG A 157 6.53 -0.71 8.41
C ARG A 157 5.38 -1.59 7.89
N SER A 158 5.12 -2.75 8.49
CA SER A 158 3.97 -3.60 8.16
C SER A 158 2.64 -2.90 8.46
N ALA A 159 2.51 -2.32 9.65
CA ALA A 159 1.33 -1.57 10.09
C ALA A 159 0.99 -0.42 9.13
N SER A 160 2.00 0.34 8.70
CA SER A 160 1.86 1.43 7.73
C SER A 160 1.48 0.95 6.32
N LYS A 161 1.97 -0.24 5.90
CA LYS A 161 1.57 -0.86 4.63
C LYS A 161 0.11 -1.32 4.67
N ASP A 162 -0.30 -1.99 5.74
CA ASP A 162 -1.64 -2.57 5.88
C ASP A 162 -2.70 -1.45 5.97
N LEU A 163 -2.42 -0.41 6.75
CA LEU A 163 -3.23 0.81 6.81
C LEU A 163 -3.28 1.55 5.46
N GLY A 164 -2.16 1.58 4.72
CA GLY A 164 -2.07 2.16 3.38
C GLY A 164 -2.91 1.41 2.34
N ASP A 165 -2.89 0.08 2.34
CA ASP A 165 -3.67 -0.74 1.42
C ASP A 165 -5.16 -0.72 1.79
N ALA A 166 -5.51 -0.81 3.08
CA ALA A 166 -6.89 -0.62 3.55
C ALA A 166 -7.46 0.76 3.16
N SER A 167 -6.63 1.81 3.22
CA SER A 167 -7.01 3.14 2.72
C SER A 167 -7.35 3.13 1.23
N VAL A 168 -6.59 2.42 0.39
CA VAL A 168 -6.88 2.28 -1.06
C VAL A 168 -8.22 1.58 -1.28
N ILE A 169 -8.54 0.54 -0.51
CA ILE A 169 -9.85 -0.14 -0.57
C ILE A 169 -10.98 0.79 -0.10
N ALA A 170 -10.78 1.59 0.94
CA ALA A 170 -11.75 2.59 1.41
C ALA A 170 -12.02 3.69 0.35
N TYR A 171 -10.99 4.15 -0.36
CA TYR A 171 -11.12 5.08 -1.48
C TYR A 171 -11.91 4.49 -2.65
N ILE A 172 -11.63 3.23 -3.02
CA ILE A 172 -12.38 2.52 -4.08
C ILE A 172 -13.85 2.28 -3.68
N ASN A 173 -14.15 2.20 -2.38
CA ASN A 173 -15.52 2.16 -1.84
C ASN A 173 -16.15 3.54 -1.62
N ASN A 174 -15.49 4.62 -2.06
CA ASN A 174 -15.97 6.00 -1.96
C ASN A 174 -16.19 6.49 -0.51
N LEU A 175 -15.41 5.97 0.44
CA LEU A 175 -15.52 6.26 1.88
C LEU A 175 -14.48 7.30 2.37
N ILE A 176 -13.37 7.44 1.65
CA ILE A 176 -12.34 8.47 1.89
C ILE A 176 -11.81 9.01 0.56
N GLU A 177 -11.21 10.21 0.61
CA GLU A 177 -10.57 10.86 -0.54
C GLU A 177 -9.06 10.57 -0.63
N CYS A 178 -8.42 10.89 -1.76
CA CYS A 178 -6.96 10.80 -1.94
C CYS A 178 -6.16 11.89 -1.16
N GLY A 179 -6.57 12.26 0.05
CA GLY A 179 -5.95 13.32 0.84
C GLY A 179 -6.59 13.49 2.21
N GLY A 180 -5.83 14.07 3.14
CA GLY A 180 -6.13 14.06 4.58
C GLY A 180 -5.35 12.95 5.31
N VAL A 181 -5.76 12.68 6.54
CA VAL A 181 -5.13 11.68 7.42
C VAL A 181 -6.16 10.66 7.90
N VAL A 182 -5.73 9.42 8.13
CA VAL A 182 -6.52 8.38 8.79
C VAL A 182 -5.83 7.90 10.07
N VAL A 183 -6.60 7.41 11.02
CA VAL A 183 -6.08 6.82 12.26
C VAL A 183 -6.30 5.31 12.23
N GLY A 184 -5.23 4.53 12.12
CA GLY A 184 -5.28 3.07 12.21
C GLY A 184 -5.20 2.58 13.65
N ILE A 185 -6.05 1.63 14.02
CA ILE A 185 -5.93 0.81 15.23
C ILE A 185 -5.45 -0.58 14.80
N ILE A 186 -4.27 -0.97 15.27
CA ILE A 186 -3.58 -2.17 14.81
C ILE A 186 -3.20 -3.02 16.01
N ARG A 187 -3.64 -4.27 16.02
CA ARG A 187 -3.48 -5.25 17.10
C ARG A 187 -2.67 -6.44 16.58
N MET A 188 -1.59 -6.76 17.28
CA MET A 188 -0.69 -7.90 17.03
C MET A 188 -0.66 -8.82 18.26
N ASN A 189 -0.14 -10.04 18.13
CA ASN A 189 -0.06 -10.99 19.24
C ASN A 189 0.61 -10.44 20.52
N ASP A 190 1.64 -9.60 20.42
CA ASP A 190 2.35 -9.03 21.58
C ASP A 190 2.10 -7.54 21.85
N SER A 191 1.53 -6.80 20.88
CA SER A 191 1.51 -5.33 20.88
C SER A 191 0.23 -4.74 20.28
N ASP A 192 -0.15 -3.56 20.76
CA ASP A 192 -1.22 -2.72 20.19
C ASP A 192 -0.63 -1.37 19.77
N ALA A 193 -1.11 -0.79 18.67
CA ALA A 193 -0.65 0.49 18.16
C ALA A 193 -1.81 1.35 17.62
N ILE A 194 -1.68 2.66 17.82
CA ILE A 194 -2.45 3.68 17.09
C ILE A 194 -1.48 4.35 16.11
N VAL A 195 -1.83 4.37 14.82
CA VAL A 195 -0.98 4.88 13.74
C VAL A 195 -1.71 6.01 13.02
N VAL A 196 -1.13 7.21 12.98
CA VAL A 196 -1.62 8.31 12.14
C VAL A 196 -0.95 8.22 10.78
N TYR A 197 -1.74 8.18 9.70
CA TYR A 197 -1.24 7.95 8.34
C TYR A 197 -1.74 9.03 7.37
N ASP A 198 -0.79 9.72 6.75
CA ASP A 198 -1.02 10.76 5.74
C ASP A 198 -1.26 10.12 4.36
N LEU A 199 -2.49 10.23 3.86
CA LEU A 199 -2.91 9.68 2.58
C LEU A 199 -2.13 10.27 1.40
N SER A 200 -1.56 11.48 1.54
CA SER A 200 -0.70 12.10 0.53
C SER A 200 0.69 11.46 0.42
N LYS A 201 1.07 10.55 1.35
CA LYS A 201 2.30 9.75 1.21
C LYS A 201 2.08 8.50 0.37
N ASN A 202 0.88 7.92 0.40
CA ASN A 202 0.56 6.64 -0.25
C ASN A 202 0.83 6.67 -1.77
N ILE A 203 1.72 5.79 -2.23
CA ILE A 203 2.15 5.72 -3.63
C ILE A 203 1.04 5.24 -4.57
N THR A 204 0.17 4.35 -4.10
CA THR A 204 -0.97 3.84 -4.87
C THR A 204 -2.03 4.92 -5.06
N MET A 205 -2.34 5.72 -4.03
CA MET A 205 -3.24 6.88 -4.15
C MET A 205 -2.73 7.92 -5.18
N LYS A 206 -1.42 8.20 -5.20
CA LYS A 206 -0.82 9.10 -6.19
C LYS A 206 -1.02 8.60 -7.62
N LYS A 207 -0.77 7.31 -7.84
CA LYS A 207 -0.94 6.66 -9.15
C LYS A 207 -2.42 6.55 -9.56
N LEU A 208 -3.33 6.33 -8.62
CA LEU A 208 -4.76 6.39 -8.87
C LEU A 208 -5.21 7.81 -9.24
N ARG A 209 -4.60 8.87 -8.66
CA ARG A 209 -4.82 10.26 -9.08
C ARG A 209 -4.28 10.52 -10.49
N GLU A 210 -3.10 10.02 -10.86
CA GLU A 210 -2.56 10.13 -12.23
C GLU A 210 -3.53 9.58 -13.28
N CYS A 211 -4.20 8.45 -13.02
CA CYS A 211 -5.25 7.94 -13.91
C CYS A 211 -6.42 8.92 -14.13
N THR A 212 -6.73 9.80 -13.16
CA THR A 212 -7.82 10.79 -13.27
C THR A 212 -7.53 11.93 -14.25
N GLU A 213 -6.31 11.99 -14.80
CA GLU A 213 -5.97 12.88 -15.92
C GLU A 213 -6.63 12.44 -17.25
N ARG A 214 -7.11 11.19 -17.35
CA ARG A 214 -7.76 10.62 -18.56
C ARG A 214 -9.22 10.22 -18.39
N VAL A 215 -9.66 9.92 -17.18
CA VAL A 215 -10.99 9.36 -16.89
C VAL A 215 -11.57 9.99 -15.62
N ASP A 216 -12.90 10.18 -15.58
CA ASP A 216 -13.54 10.78 -14.42
C ASP A 216 -13.28 9.94 -13.15
N ALA A 217 -13.00 10.57 -12.01
CA ALA A 217 -12.56 9.87 -10.80
C ALA A 217 -13.58 8.82 -10.31
N ASP A 218 -14.88 9.12 -10.40
CA ASP A 218 -15.97 8.22 -10.03
C ASP A 218 -16.05 6.99 -10.95
N VAL A 219 -15.68 7.14 -12.23
CA VAL A 219 -15.62 6.06 -13.21
C VAL A 219 -14.48 5.11 -12.85
N LEU A 220 -13.32 5.66 -12.49
CA LEU A 220 -12.18 4.86 -12.03
C LEU A 220 -12.48 4.14 -10.71
N ARG A 221 -13.09 4.82 -9.72
CA ARG A 221 -13.54 4.20 -8.46
C ARG A 221 -14.52 3.06 -8.74
N SER A 222 -15.53 3.29 -9.57
CA SER A 222 -16.57 2.29 -9.88
C SER A 222 -16.01 1.07 -10.62
N VAL A 223 -15.13 1.26 -11.61
CA VAL A 223 -14.46 0.15 -12.30
C VAL A 223 -13.55 -0.63 -11.34
N LEU A 224 -12.86 0.04 -10.42
CA LEU A 224 -12.04 -0.65 -9.41
C LEU A 224 -12.88 -1.37 -8.35
N ASN A 225 -14.05 -0.85 -8.01
CA ASN A 225 -14.94 -1.47 -7.04
C ASN A 225 -15.53 -2.77 -7.58
N ILE A 226 -16.08 -2.74 -8.80
CA ILE A 226 -16.56 -3.98 -9.45
C ILE A 226 -15.42 -4.94 -9.78
N ALA A 227 -14.21 -4.44 -10.07
CA ALA A 227 -13.02 -5.28 -10.19
C ALA A 227 -12.67 -6.00 -8.88
N LEU A 228 -12.82 -5.34 -7.72
CA LEU A 228 -12.69 -5.98 -6.40
C LEU A 228 -13.83 -6.97 -6.13
N GLU A 229 -15.09 -6.68 -6.49
CA GLU A 229 -16.17 -7.65 -6.34
C GLU A 229 -15.93 -8.90 -7.20
N ILE A 230 -15.51 -8.76 -8.45
CA ILE A 230 -15.15 -9.88 -9.34
C ILE A 230 -13.92 -10.65 -8.83
N ALA A 231 -12.91 -9.96 -8.29
CA ALA A 231 -11.73 -10.58 -7.70
C ALA A 231 -12.05 -11.41 -6.44
N ASN A 232 -12.99 -10.94 -5.61
CA ASN A 232 -13.33 -11.54 -4.32
C ASN A 232 -14.42 -12.61 -4.40
N GLN A 233 -15.50 -12.34 -5.13
CA GLN A 233 -16.70 -13.17 -5.20
C GLN A 233 -16.67 -14.08 -6.44
N GLY A 234 -15.97 -13.66 -7.50
CA GLY A 234 -16.09 -14.26 -8.82
C GLY A 234 -17.54 -14.19 -9.32
N ARG A 235 -18.04 -15.30 -9.84
CA ARG A 235 -19.47 -15.54 -10.05
C ARG A 235 -19.76 -17.02 -9.77
N GLU A 236 -20.84 -17.32 -9.05
CA GLU A 236 -21.28 -18.71 -8.78
C GLU A 236 -20.15 -19.60 -8.19
N GLY A 237 -19.30 -19.02 -7.35
CA GLY A 237 -18.16 -19.71 -6.72
C GLY A 237 -16.93 -19.94 -7.62
N LYS A 238 -16.92 -19.38 -8.85
CA LYS A 238 -15.80 -19.50 -9.81
C LYS A 238 -15.14 -18.14 -10.01
N SER A 239 -13.81 -18.11 -9.97
CA SER A 239 -13.02 -16.92 -10.33
C SER A 239 -12.99 -16.72 -11.85
N TYR A 240 -13.21 -15.48 -12.30
CA TYR A 240 -13.11 -15.09 -13.70
C TYR A 240 -12.16 -13.91 -13.82
N GLY A 241 -11.19 -13.99 -14.74
CA GLY A 241 -10.44 -12.82 -15.18
C GLY A 241 -11.29 -11.98 -16.11
N THR A 242 -11.09 -10.66 -16.11
CA THR A 242 -11.78 -9.71 -17.00
C THR A 242 -10.90 -8.48 -17.26
N ALA A 243 -11.31 -7.62 -18.19
CA ALA A 243 -10.59 -6.37 -18.47
C ALA A 243 -11.55 -5.26 -18.90
N PHE A 244 -11.30 -4.05 -18.39
CA PHE A 244 -12.06 -2.83 -18.67
C PHE A 244 -11.12 -1.79 -19.29
N ILE A 245 -11.40 -1.37 -20.53
CA ILE A 245 -10.68 -0.29 -21.19
C ILE A 245 -11.52 0.99 -21.09
N ILE A 246 -10.96 2.04 -20.48
CA ILE A 246 -11.67 3.27 -20.09
C ILE A 246 -10.99 4.47 -20.77
N GLY A 247 -11.76 5.35 -21.42
CA GLY A 247 -11.22 6.58 -22.03
C GLY A 247 -11.77 6.81 -23.43
N ASP A 248 -10.89 6.90 -24.45
CA ASP A 248 -11.28 6.91 -25.86
C ASP A 248 -11.84 5.56 -26.33
N SER A 249 -13.09 5.31 -25.97
CA SER A 249 -13.86 4.17 -26.43
C SER A 249 -14.06 4.09 -27.96
N ASN A 250 -13.86 5.18 -28.72
CA ASN A 250 -14.08 5.16 -30.17
C ASN A 250 -12.88 4.57 -30.89
N GLU A 251 -11.66 4.97 -30.53
CA GLU A 251 -10.44 4.37 -31.07
C GLU A 251 -10.29 2.90 -30.63
N VAL A 252 -10.67 2.56 -29.39
CA VAL A 252 -10.73 1.16 -28.94
C VAL A 252 -11.71 0.35 -29.78
N LEU A 253 -12.90 0.88 -30.11
CA LEU A 253 -13.85 0.21 -30.99
C LEU A 253 -13.38 0.13 -32.45
N ARG A 254 -12.51 1.05 -32.90
CA ARG A 254 -11.87 0.97 -34.23
C ARG A 254 -10.74 -0.07 -34.29
N ARG A 255 -10.16 -0.42 -33.14
CA ARG A 255 -9.10 -1.43 -32.96
C ARG A 255 -9.59 -2.69 -32.24
N SER A 256 -10.86 -3.07 -32.42
CA SER A 256 -11.41 -4.29 -31.83
C SER A 256 -12.62 -4.84 -32.59
N HIS A 257 -12.90 -6.14 -32.42
CA HIS A 257 -14.01 -6.80 -33.09
C HIS A 257 -14.93 -7.68 -32.20
N PRO A 258 -16.20 -7.86 -32.60
CA PRO A 258 -16.84 -9.15 -32.91
C PRO A 258 -16.80 -10.41 -32.01
N LEU A 259 -16.21 -10.42 -30.81
CA LEU A 259 -16.25 -11.59 -29.89
C LEU A 259 -17.65 -12.25 -29.75
N VAL A 260 -18.63 -11.45 -29.33
CA VAL A 260 -20.05 -11.83 -29.24
C VAL A 260 -20.95 -10.64 -29.63
N LEU A 261 -22.25 -10.89 -29.78
CA LEU A 261 -23.26 -9.82 -29.82
C LEU A 261 -23.12 -8.95 -28.55
N ASN A 262 -23.13 -7.63 -28.73
CA ASN A 262 -22.89 -6.69 -27.65
C ASN A 262 -24.12 -6.61 -26.71
N PRO A 263 -24.02 -7.01 -25.42
CA PRO A 263 -25.18 -6.99 -24.53
C PRO A 263 -25.61 -5.59 -24.10
N PHE A 264 -24.78 -4.56 -24.31
CA PHE A 264 -25.09 -3.17 -24.00
C PHE A 264 -25.67 -2.40 -25.20
N GLU A 265 -25.82 -3.06 -26.36
CA GLU A 265 -26.40 -2.48 -27.57
C GLU A 265 -27.93 -2.46 -27.49
N GLY A 266 -28.55 -1.35 -27.92
CA GLY A 266 -30.01 -1.14 -27.81
C GLY A 266 -30.55 -0.95 -26.38
N GLN A 267 -29.71 -1.03 -25.35
CA GLN A 267 -30.11 -0.89 -23.95
C GLN A 267 -30.32 0.57 -23.53
N ASN A 268 -31.15 0.77 -22.49
CA ASN A 268 -31.31 2.08 -21.86
C ASN A 268 -29.98 2.55 -21.25
N ARG A 269 -29.63 3.82 -21.46
CA ARG A 269 -28.36 4.43 -21.02
C ARG A 269 -28.07 4.28 -19.53
N GLU A 270 -29.10 4.11 -18.71
CA GLU A 270 -28.99 3.89 -17.26
C GLU A 270 -28.41 2.52 -16.93
N ASN A 271 -28.79 1.48 -17.68
CA ASN A 271 -28.27 0.12 -17.53
C ASN A 271 -26.83 -0.02 -18.08
N CYS A 272 -26.39 0.95 -18.88
CA CYS A 272 -25.05 1.00 -19.50
C CYS A 272 -24.08 1.91 -18.73
N SER A 273 -24.37 2.32 -17.50
CA SER A 273 -23.57 3.31 -16.77
C SER A 273 -22.78 2.66 -15.63
N ILE A 274 -21.47 2.51 -15.77
CA ILE A 274 -20.64 1.82 -14.75
C ILE A 274 -20.64 2.53 -13.39
N VAL A 275 -20.92 3.83 -13.35
CA VAL A 275 -21.09 4.61 -12.10
C VAL A 275 -22.45 4.42 -11.41
N LYS A 276 -23.34 3.60 -12.00
CA LYS A 276 -24.62 3.19 -11.42
C LYS A 276 -24.50 1.74 -10.90
N PRO A 277 -24.51 1.49 -9.57
CA PRO A 277 -24.40 0.15 -8.99
C PRO A 277 -25.46 -0.83 -9.49
N GLU A 278 -26.62 -0.34 -9.93
CA GLU A 278 -27.71 -1.13 -10.51
C GLU A 278 -27.27 -1.88 -11.79
N SER A 279 -26.23 -1.42 -12.49
CA SER A 279 -25.65 -2.09 -13.64
C SER A 279 -24.65 -3.21 -13.27
N TRP A 280 -24.19 -3.28 -12.02
CA TRP A 280 -23.03 -4.10 -11.66
C TRP A 280 -23.30 -5.60 -11.73
N GLU A 281 -24.51 -6.07 -11.43
CA GLU A 281 -24.86 -7.49 -11.62
C GLU A 281 -24.88 -7.88 -13.11
N THR A 282 -25.27 -6.96 -14.00
CA THR A 282 -25.18 -7.13 -15.46
C THR A 282 -23.71 -7.20 -15.90
N VAL A 283 -22.85 -6.33 -15.38
CA VAL A 283 -21.41 -6.33 -15.72
C VAL A 283 -20.70 -7.57 -15.15
N LYS A 284 -20.95 -7.96 -13.89
CA LYS A 284 -20.46 -9.23 -13.32
C LYS A 284 -20.95 -10.43 -14.12
N SER A 285 -22.19 -10.40 -14.63
CA SER A 285 -22.74 -11.45 -15.49
C SER A 285 -22.03 -11.58 -16.85
N PHE A 286 -21.49 -10.49 -17.39
CA PHE A 286 -20.74 -10.49 -18.65
C PHE A 286 -19.21 -10.52 -18.48
N ALA A 287 -18.70 -10.41 -17.26
CA ALA A 287 -17.26 -10.50 -16.97
C ALA A 287 -16.64 -11.86 -17.30
N GLN A 288 -17.46 -12.91 -17.41
CA GLN A 288 -17.08 -14.26 -17.85
C GLN A 288 -16.87 -14.40 -19.37
N LEU A 289 -17.22 -13.39 -20.18
CA LEU A 289 -17.00 -13.41 -21.63
C LEU A 289 -15.49 -13.29 -21.95
N ASP A 290 -15.09 -13.76 -23.13
CA ASP A 290 -13.74 -13.46 -23.64
C ASP A 290 -13.68 -12.09 -24.34
N GLY A 291 -12.49 -11.51 -24.37
CA GLY A 291 -12.25 -10.11 -24.74
C GLY A 291 -12.33 -9.15 -23.55
N VAL A 292 -12.72 -7.90 -23.83
CA VAL A 292 -12.74 -6.78 -22.88
C VAL A 292 -14.08 -6.05 -22.87
N PHE A 293 -14.34 -5.29 -21.80
CA PHE A 293 -15.30 -4.19 -21.79
C PHE A 293 -14.65 -2.92 -22.34
N VAL A 294 -15.45 -2.12 -23.04
CA VAL A 294 -15.05 -0.79 -23.54
C VAL A 294 -15.97 0.26 -22.92
N ILE A 295 -15.40 1.23 -22.21
CA ILE A 295 -16.12 2.24 -21.41
C ILE A 295 -15.61 3.64 -21.81
N THR A 296 -16.50 4.63 -21.93
CA THR A 296 -16.08 6.02 -22.12
C THR A 296 -15.38 6.56 -20.86
N GLY A 297 -14.56 7.61 -21.00
CA GLY A 297 -14.03 8.35 -19.85
C GLY A 297 -15.09 8.88 -18.87
N LYS A 298 -16.37 8.93 -19.31
CA LYS A 298 -17.57 9.32 -18.54
C LYS A 298 -18.45 8.13 -18.11
N GLY A 299 -17.88 6.92 -18.04
CA GLY A 299 -18.52 5.74 -17.46
C GLY A 299 -19.61 5.05 -18.27
N MET A 300 -19.83 5.45 -19.54
CA MET A 300 -20.79 4.77 -20.41
C MET A 300 -20.15 3.52 -21.02
N ILE A 301 -20.65 2.35 -20.66
CA ILE A 301 -20.27 1.05 -21.23
C ILE A 301 -20.76 1.01 -22.67
N ARG A 302 -19.81 0.92 -23.61
CA ARG A 302 -20.07 0.90 -25.06
C ARG A 302 -20.17 -0.53 -25.59
N ALA A 303 -19.35 -1.43 -25.07
CA ALA A 303 -19.34 -2.83 -25.46
C ALA A 303 -18.81 -3.75 -24.35
N ALA A 304 -19.22 -5.01 -24.42
CA ALA A 304 -18.53 -6.14 -23.79
C ALA A 304 -18.19 -7.19 -24.85
N GLY A 305 -17.21 -8.05 -24.58
CA GLY A 305 -16.82 -9.10 -25.51
C GLY A 305 -16.09 -8.59 -26.77
N ARG A 306 -15.14 -7.66 -26.61
CA ARG A 306 -14.27 -7.17 -27.68
C ARG A 306 -12.88 -7.81 -27.63
N TYR A 307 -12.45 -8.44 -28.71
CA TYR A 307 -11.04 -8.79 -28.90
C TYR A 307 -10.30 -7.56 -29.43
N LEU A 308 -9.10 -7.27 -28.91
CA LEU A 308 -8.31 -6.10 -29.27
C LEU A 308 -7.35 -6.44 -30.41
N ASP A 309 -7.55 -5.83 -31.57
CA ASP A 309 -6.76 -6.02 -32.78
C ASP A 309 -5.48 -5.16 -32.72
N ILE A 310 -4.57 -5.54 -31.81
CA ILE A 310 -3.45 -4.70 -31.38
C ILE A 310 -2.15 -5.50 -31.26
N ASP A 311 -1.03 -4.92 -31.71
CA ASP A 311 0.29 -5.57 -31.56
C ASP A 311 0.86 -5.30 -30.16
N ALA A 312 0.94 -6.38 -29.39
CA ALA A 312 1.35 -6.38 -27.99
C ALA A 312 2.80 -6.84 -27.77
N ARG A 313 3.59 -7.08 -28.83
CA ARG A 313 4.95 -7.64 -28.72
C ARG A 313 5.93 -6.75 -27.96
N ASP A 314 5.90 -5.45 -28.21
CA ASP A 314 6.87 -4.47 -27.67
C ASP A 314 6.43 -3.84 -26.34
N VAL A 315 5.52 -4.49 -25.60
CA VAL A 315 4.91 -3.93 -24.38
C VAL A 315 5.53 -4.58 -23.14
N PRO A 316 6.12 -3.81 -22.19
CA PRO A 316 6.92 -4.34 -21.09
C PRO A 316 6.06 -4.90 -19.95
N VAL A 317 5.34 -5.98 -20.23
CA VAL A 317 4.44 -6.68 -19.31
C VAL A 317 5.19 -7.81 -18.59
N GLN A 318 4.88 -8.01 -17.29
CA GLN A 318 5.52 -9.07 -16.48
C GLN A 318 5.30 -10.46 -17.08
N GLN A 319 6.35 -11.29 -17.12
CA GLN A 319 6.26 -12.68 -17.57
C GLN A 319 5.25 -13.47 -16.73
N GLY A 320 4.52 -14.38 -17.38
CA GLY A 320 3.44 -15.17 -16.77
C GLY A 320 2.07 -14.48 -16.76
N LEU A 321 1.95 -13.23 -17.21
CA LEU A 321 0.66 -12.61 -17.50
C LEU A 321 0.11 -13.10 -18.85
N GLY A 322 -1.21 -13.27 -18.92
CA GLY A 322 -1.90 -13.82 -20.09
C GLY A 322 -2.14 -12.77 -21.18
N GLY A 323 -2.45 -13.21 -22.40
CA GLY A 323 -2.59 -12.31 -23.56
C GLY A 323 -3.56 -11.15 -23.35
N ARG A 324 -4.61 -11.31 -22.54
CA ARG A 324 -5.55 -10.23 -22.19
C ARG A 324 -4.88 -9.08 -21.44
N HIS A 325 -3.91 -9.36 -20.55
CA HIS A 325 -3.11 -8.33 -19.89
C HIS A 325 -2.20 -7.62 -20.89
N THR A 326 -1.56 -8.35 -21.80
CA THR A 326 -0.67 -7.76 -22.82
C THR A 326 -1.42 -6.90 -23.82
N SER A 327 -2.59 -7.34 -24.30
CA SER A 327 -3.47 -6.53 -25.16
C SER A 327 -4.07 -5.32 -24.42
N ALA A 328 -4.41 -5.46 -23.13
CA ALA A 328 -4.89 -4.35 -22.31
C ALA A 328 -3.80 -3.30 -22.07
N ALA A 329 -2.54 -3.70 -21.88
CA ALA A 329 -1.42 -2.79 -21.86
C ALA A 329 -1.21 -2.15 -23.25
N ALA A 330 -1.16 -2.94 -24.32
CA ALA A 330 -0.94 -2.48 -25.69
C ALA A 330 -1.95 -1.41 -26.16
N ILE A 331 -3.23 -1.56 -25.85
CA ILE A 331 -4.23 -0.56 -26.25
C ILE A 331 -4.04 0.77 -25.50
N THR A 332 -3.51 0.78 -24.27
CA THR A 332 -3.17 2.03 -23.54
C THR A 332 -1.89 2.70 -24.00
N ARG A 333 -1.05 2.01 -24.80
CA ARG A 333 0.11 2.61 -25.52
C ARG A 333 -0.37 3.39 -26.75
N ASP A 334 -1.39 2.88 -27.43
CA ASP A 334 -1.83 3.33 -28.75
C ASP A 334 -3.09 4.22 -28.73
N THR A 335 -3.67 4.45 -27.55
CA THR A 335 -4.91 5.23 -27.35
C THR A 335 -4.88 6.01 -26.03
N GLU A 336 -5.65 7.10 -25.94
CA GLU A 336 -5.84 7.83 -24.68
C GLU A 336 -6.81 7.07 -23.75
N THR A 337 -6.32 5.98 -23.16
CA THR A 337 -7.07 5.13 -22.25
C THR A 337 -6.28 4.74 -20.99
N ILE A 338 -7.03 4.23 -20.03
CA ILE A 338 -6.59 3.48 -18.85
C ILE A 338 -7.21 2.08 -18.96
N ALA A 339 -6.44 1.04 -18.68
CA ALA A 339 -6.96 -0.34 -18.69
C ALA A 339 -6.86 -0.98 -17.31
N VAL A 340 -7.98 -1.50 -16.79
CA VAL A 340 -8.05 -2.22 -15.50
C VAL A 340 -8.30 -3.70 -15.79
N THR A 341 -7.40 -4.58 -15.36
CA THR A 341 -7.52 -6.04 -15.57
C THR A 341 -7.66 -6.79 -14.25
N VAL A 342 -8.58 -7.74 -14.17
CA VAL A 342 -8.69 -8.72 -13.07
C VAL A 342 -8.10 -10.04 -13.53
N SER A 343 -7.24 -10.64 -12.72
CA SER A 343 -6.55 -11.90 -13.03
C SER A 343 -7.36 -13.11 -12.55
N THR A 344 -7.62 -14.09 -13.43
CA THR A 344 -8.38 -15.32 -13.09
C THR A 344 -7.75 -16.09 -11.92
N SER A 345 -6.42 -16.12 -11.87
CA SER A 345 -5.67 -16.65 -10.73
C SER A 345 -5.41 -15.54 -9.72
N GLY A 346 -5.75 -15.78 -8.45
CA GLY A 346 -5.49 -14.89 -7.32
C GLY A 346 -6.31 -13.60 -7.27
N GLY A 347 -7.15 -13.31 -8.26
CA GLY A 347 -7.97 -12.09 -8.31
C GLY A 347 -7.19 -10.79 -8.50
N THR A 348 -5.86 -10.85 -8.69
CA THR A 348 -4.98 -9.68 -8.74
C THR A 348 -5.46 -8.66 -9.78
N ILE A 349 -5.70 -7.43 -9.31
CA ILE A 349 -6.08 -6.29 -10.15
C ILE A 349 -4.80 -5.56 -10.58
N ARG A 350 -4.73 -5.18 -11.85
CA ARG A 350 -3.64 -4.34 -12.39
C ARG A 350 -4.23 -3.20 -13.20
N ILE A 351 -3.58 -2.03 -13.16
CA ILE A 351 -3.94 -0.89 -14.02
C ILE A 351 -2.76 -0.58 -14.94
N PHE A 352 -3.06 -0.46 -16.23
CA PHE A 352 -2.14 -0.06 -17.28
C PHE A 352 -2.46 1.34 -17.81
N LYS A 353 -1.41 2.09 -18.14
CA LYS A 353 -1.42 3.42 -18.73
C LYS A 353 -0.16 3.55 -19.57
N ASP A 354 -0.25 4.10 -20.79
CA ASP A 354 0.90 4.34 -21.69
C ASP A 354 1.69 3.06 -22.04
N GLY A 355 1.03 1.88 -22.02
CA GLY A 355 1.68 0.58 -22.22
C GLY A 355 2.42 0.04 -21.00
N LEU A 356 2.45 0.77 -19.88
CA LEU A 356 3.15 0.39 -18.66
C LEU A 356 2.17 -0.11 -17.59
N GLU A 357 2.61 -1.06 -16.76
CA GLU A 357 1.90 -1.38 -15.52
C GLU A 357 2.12 -0.23 -14.53
N LEU A 358 1.07 0.56 -14.30
CA LEU A 358 1.15 1.66 -13.35
C LEU A 358 1.06 1.15 -11.91
N LEU A 359 0.10 0.27 -11.62
CA LEU A 359 -0.09 -0.29 -10.28
C LEU A 359 -0.75 -1.67 -10.27
N LYS A 360 -0.52 -2.39 -9.18
CA LYS A 360 -1.07 -3.71 -8.84
C LYS A 360 -1.78 -3.59 -7.49
N ILE A 361 -2.99 -4.14 -7.39
CA ILE A 361 -3.77 -4.25 -6.15
C ILE A 361 -4.06 -5.74 -5.93
N GLU A 362 -3.78 -6.22 -4.71
CA GLU A 362 -4.08 -7.60 -4.31
C GLU A 362 -5.35 -7.63 -3.46
N PRO A 363 -6.29 -8.57 -3.70
CA PRO A 363 -7.51 -8.73 -2.91
C PRO A 363 -7.24 -9.50 -1.60
N ASP A 364 -6.24 -9.08 -0.84
CA ASP A 364 -5.78 -9.75 0.39
C ASP A 364 -6.29 -9.11 1.69
N ILE A 365 -6.71 -7.84 1.62
CA ILE A 365 -7.45 -7.09 2.65
C ILE A 365 -8.85 -6.79 2.09
N MET A 366 -9.90 -7.04 2.88
CA MET A 366 -11.29 -6.71 2.55
C MET A 366 -11.92 -5.88 3.67
N MET A 367 -12.81 -4.95 3.30
CA MET A 367 -13.63 -4.24 4.28
C MET A 367 -14.76 -5.14 4.76
N VAL A 368 -14.99 -5.19 6.07
CA VAL A 368 -16.21 -5.77 6.65
C VAL A 368 -17.33 -4.75 6.47
N ARG A 369 -18.45 -5.17 5.85
CA ARG A 369 -19.65 -4.34 5.60
C ARG A 369 -20.62 -4.43 6.79
#